data_AF-A0A9J6FNM3-F1
#
_entry.id   AF-A0A9J6FNM3-F1
#
_cell.length_a   1.000
_cell.length_b   1.000
_cell.length_c   1.000
_cell.angle_alpha   90.00
_cell.angle_beta   90.00
_cell.angle_gamma   90.00
#
_symmetry.space_group_name_H-M   'P 1'
#
loop_
_entity.id
_entity.type
_entity.pdbx_description
1 polymer ?
#
loop_
_entity_poly.entity_id
_entity_poly.type
_entity_poly.pdbx_seq_one_letter_code
_entity_poly.pdbx_strand_id
1 'polypeptide(L)'
;MQIAVAAGFSISADRWERLSEAKSDSQFVRDTVRTFWKPEALKDRSVTGKPCNAKLKTGAQGKKELTPEKLAAVRSAYGYFVRHRSSGAPENKRLKAFNGYVANLLRDVK
;
A
#
# COMPACT_ATOMS: atom_id res chain seq x y z
N MET A 1 22.39 3.91 4.00
CA MET A 1 21.71 3.11 5.04
C MET A 1 20.35 2.66 4.52
N GLN A 2 19.90 1.45 4.86
CA GLN A 2 18.58 0.92 4.48
C GLN A 2 17.79 0.52 5.73
N ILE A 3 16.48 0.68 5.68
CA ILE A 3 15.54 0.33 6.75
C ILE A 3 14.78 -0.92 6.32
N ALA A 4 14.96 -2.01 7.05
CA ALA A 4 14.25 -3.25 6.80
C ALA A 4 12.78 -3.12 7.24
N VAL A 5 11.85 -3.44 6.34
CA VAL A 5 10.41 -3.37 6.60
C VAL A 5 9.73 -4.74 6.59
N ALA A 6 10.33 -5.74 5.93
CA ALA A 6 9.94 -7.15 5.98
C ALA A 6 11.11 -8.04 5.53
N ALA A 7 10.97 -9.36 5.68
CA ALA A 7 11.97 -10.32 5.20
C ALA A 7 12.23 -10.12 3.69
N GLY A 8 13.46 -9.72 3.33
CA GLY A 8 13.85 -9.46 1.95
C GLY A 8 13.42 -8.10 1.38
N PHE A 9 12.77 -7.22 2.16
CA PHE A 9 12.33 -5.89 1.71
C PHE A 9 12.88 -4.78 2.59
N SER A 10 13.56 -3.84 1.94
CA SER A 10 14.13 -2.65 2.57
C SER A 10 13.75 -1.39 1.80
N ILE A 11 13.77 -0.26 2.50
CA ILE A 11 13.59 1.09 1.95
C ILE A 11 14.88 1.87 2.26
N SER A 12 15.37 2.67 1.31
CA SER A 12 16.53 3.52 1.58
C SER A 12 16.20 4.58 2.66
N ALA A 13 17.19 4.97 3.47
CA ALA A 13 16.94 5.90 4.57
C ALA A 13 16.40 7.27 4.09
N ASP A 14 16.90 7.79 2.97
CA ASP A 14 16.41 9.03 2.35
C ASP A 14 14.96 8.92 1.90
N ARG A 15 14.57 7.75 1.38
CA ARG A 15 13.21 7.49 0.95
C ARG A 15 12.30 7.37 2.16
N TRP A 16 12.76 6.70 3.21
CA TRP A 16 12.01 6.54 4.44
C TRP A 16 11.72 7.87 5.12
N GLU A 17 12.71 8.75 5.22
CA GLU A 17 12.54 10.09 5.78
C GLU A 17 11.42 10.86 5.08
N ARG A 18 11.44 10.89 3.74
CA ARG A 18 10.38 11.50 2.92
C ARG A 18 9.02 10.84 3.13
N LEU A 19 8.98 9.53 3.32
CA LEU A 19 7.73 8.82 3.61
C LEU A 19 7.19 9.21 4.99
N SER A 20 8.04 9.29 6.01
CA SER A 20 7.66 9.68 7.37
C SER A 20 7.07 11.10 7.46
N GLU A 21 7.41 11.98 6.52
CA GLU A 21 6.83 13.33 6.40
C GLU A 21 5.40 13.37 5.82
N ALA A 22 4.88 12.24 5.32
CA ALA A 22 3.55 12.17 4.70
C ALA A 22 2.46 12.78 5.61
N LYS A 23 1.58 13.63 5.10
CA LYS A 23 0.61 14.38 5.91
C LYS A 23 -0.57 13.53 6.40
N SER A 24 -0.80 12.38 5.77
CA SER A 24 -1.92 11.48 6.07
C SER A 24 -1.55 10.01 5.87
N ASP A 25 -2.33 9.13 6.49
CA ASP A 25 -2.23 7.68 6.34
C ASP A 25 -2.33 7.23 4.88
N SER A 26 -3.28 7.82 4.14
CA SER A 26 -3.47 7.55 2.72
C SER A 26 -2.23 7.92 1.91
N GLN A 27 -1.66 9.11 2.16
CA GLN A 27 -0.46 9.56 1.48
C GLN A 27 0.73 8.62 1.76
N PHE A 28 0.96 8.28 3.03
CA PHE A 28 2.03 7.38 3.45
C PHE A 28 1.93 6.04 2.72
N VAL A 29 0.75 5.40 2.75
CA VAL A 29 0.54 4.09 2.12
C VAL A 29 0.75 4.17 0.61
N ARG A 30 0.24 5.22 -0.04
CA ARG A 30 0.37 5.41 -1.50
C ARG A 30 1.82 5.57 -1.94
N ASP A 31 2.58 6.40 -1.24
CA ASP A 31 3.98 6.68 -1.57
C ASP A 31 4.88 5.48 -1.23
N THR A 32 4.54 4.72 -0.19
CA THR A 32 5.22 3.47 0.16
C THR A 32 4.96 2.40 -0.90
N VAL A 33 3.72 2.22 -1.38
CA VAL A 33 3.43 1.32 -2.51
C VAL A 33 4.22 1.72 -3.76
N ARG A 34 4.26 3.01 -4.10
CA ARG A 34 5.05 3.50 -5.25
C ARG A 34 6.57 3.30 -5.11
N THR A 35 7.05 2.97 -3.92
CA THR A 35 8.46 2.61 -3.68
C THR A 35 8.76 1.17 -4.12
N PHE A 36 7.79 0.25 -4.00
CA PHE A 36 7.98 -1.18 -4.30
C PHE A 36 7.51 -1.60 -5.71
N TRP A 37 6.68 -0.77 -6.35
CA TRP A 37 6.19 -0.99 -7.70
C TRP A 37 6.36 0.28 -8.55
N LYS A 38 6.89 0.08 -9.77
CA LYS A 38 6.85 1.12 -10.80
C LYS A 38 5.40 1.40 -11.21
N PRO A 39 5.06 2.64 -11.64
CA PRO A 39 3.70 2.99 -12.04
C PRO A 39 3.10 2.06 -13.10
N GLU A 40 3.91 1.61 -14.06
CA GLU A 40 3.49 0.73 -15.15
C GLU A 40 3.16 -0.67 -14.62
N ALA A 41 3.84 -1.11 -13.56
CA ALA A 41 3.58 -2.40 -12.91
C ALA A 41 2.33 -2.38 -12.02
N LEU A 42 1.77 -1.20 -11.74
CA LEU A 42 0.52 -1.01 -10.98
C LEU A 42 -0.71 -0.96 -11.90
N LYS A 43 -0.53 -0.52 -13.17
CA LYS A 43 -1.54 -0.66 -14.21
C LYS A 43 -1.89 -2.15 -14.33
N ASP A 44 -3.18 -2.46 -14.25
CA ASP A 44 -3.73 -3.83 -14.30
C ASP A 44 -3.47 -4.76 -13.11
N ARG A 45 -3.10 -4.21 -11.94
CA ARG A 45 -3.09 -4.97 -10.68
C ARG A 45 -4.31 -4.75 -9.78
N SER A 46 -4.59 -5.74 -8.93
CA SER A 46 -5.56 -5.65 -7.83
C SER A 46 -4.97 -6.11 -6.51
N VAL A 47 -5.60 -5.74 -5.39
CA VAL A 47 -5.15 -6.14 -4.05
C VAL A 47 -5.23 -7.65 -3.84
N THR A 48 -6.26 -8.31 -4.40
CA THR A 48 -6.58 -9.72 -4.11
C THR A 48 -6.60 -10.63 -5.33
N GLY A 49 -6.32 -10.12 -6.52
CA GLY A 49 -6.48 -10.86 -7.78
C GLY A 49 -7.92 -11.06 -8.23
N LYS A 50 -8.90 -10.87 -7.33
CA LYS A 50 -10.28 -11.25 -7.57
C LYS A 50 -10.98 -10.30 -8.55
N PRO A 51 -11.80 -10.82 -9.47
CA PRO A 51 -12.67 -10.00 -10.30
C PRO A 51 -13.64 -9.18 -9.43
N CYS A 52 -14.00 -7.99 -9.92
CA CYS A 52 -14.96 -7.15 -9.22
C CYS A 52 -16.34 -7.81 -9.23
N ASN A 53 -16.88 -8.16 -8.05
CA ASN A 53 -18.17 -8.86 -7.92
C ASN A 53 -19.30 -8.19 -8.70
N ALA A 54 -19.35 -6.86 -8.69
CA ALA A 54 -20.37 -6.09 -9.41
C ALA A 54 -20.29 -6.21 -10.95
N LYS A 55 -19.12 -6.56 -11.50
CA LYS A 55 -18.88 -6.70 -12.93
C LYS A 55 -18.72 -8.16 -13.39
N LEU A 56 -18.99 -9.12 -12.51
CA LEU A 56 -18.94 -10.55 -12.87
C LEU A 56 -19.92 -10.87 -14.00
N LYS A 57 -21.14 -10.31 -13.95
CA LYS A 57 -22.17 -10.49 -14.99
C LYS A 57 -21.79 -9.91 -16.34
N THR A 58 -20.82 -8.98 -16.39
CA THR A 58 -20.32 -8.38 -17.63
C THR A 58 -18.97 -8.97 -18.05
N GLY A 59 -18.59 -10.13 -17.50
CA GLY A 59 -17.37 -10.85 -17.90
C GLY A 59 -16.07 -10.30 -17.33
N ALA A 60 -16.10 -9.61 -16.18
CA ALA A 60 -14.88 -9.07 -15.58
C ALA A 60 -13.86 -10.17 -15.24
N GLN A 61 -12.65 -10.02 -15.77
CA GLN A 61 -11.53 -10.88 -15.45
C GLN A 61 -10.74 -10.36 -14.25
N GLY A 62 -10.15 -11.27 -13.47
CA GLY A 62 -9.27 -10.93 -12.35
C GLY A 62 -8.02 -10.20 -12.83
N LYS A 63 -7.66 -9.11 -12.15
CA LYS A 63 -6.40 -8.40 -12.38
C LYS A 63 -5.24 -9.14 -11.71
N LYS A 64 -4.00 -8.98 -12.17
CA LYS A 64 -2.84 -9.61 -11.51
C LYS A 64 -2.73 -9.10 -10.06
N GLU A 65 -2.53 -9.99 -9.11
CA GLU A 65 -2.42 -9.58 -7.71
C GLU A 65 -1.13 -8.76 -7.46
N LEU A 66 -1.18 -7.89 -6.45
CA LEU A 66 0.03 -7.35 -5.87
C LEU A 66 0.81 -8.50 -5.21
N THR A 67 2.13 -8.50 -5.36
CA THR A 67 3.00 -9.50 -4.74
C THR A 67 2.76 -9.49 -3.22
N PRO A 68 2.24 -10.57 -2.61
CA PRO A 68 1.81 -10.55 -1.21
C PRO A 68 2.91 -10.14 -0.24
N GLU A 69 4.15 -10.55 -0.50
CA GLU A 69 5.32 -10.24 0.33
C GLU A 69 5.63 -8.74 0.35
N LYS A 70 5.61 -8.08 -0.82
CA LYS A 70 5.76 -6.63 -0.93
C LYS A 70 4.59 -5.91 -0.23
N LEU A 71 3.38 -6.45 -0.31
CA LEU A 71 2.22 -5.86 0.38
C LEU A 71 2.37 -5.96 1.90
N ALA A 72 2.91 -7.08 2.40
CA ALA A 72 3.26 -7.25 3.81
C ALA A 72 4.33 -6.24 4.24
N ALA A 73 5.33 -5.99 3.40
CA ALA A 73 6.34 -4.96 3.64
C ALA A 73 5.73 -3.55 3.78
N VAL A 74 4.81 -3.17 2.88
CA VAL A 74 4.07 -1.88 3.00
C VAL A 74 3.25 -1.84 4.28
N ARG A 75 2.58 -2.95 4.64
CA ARG A 75 1.76 -3.01 5.87
C ARG A 75 2.60 -2.86 7.13
N SER A 76 3.77 -3.49 7.19
CA SER A 76 4.72 -3.34 8.29
C SER A 76 5.24 -1.91 8.40
N ALA A 77 5.64 -1.30 7.29
CA ALA A 77 6.06 0.10 7.22
C ALA A 77 4.95 1.04 7.73
N TYR A 78 3.71 0.82 7.29
CA TYR A 78 2.56 1.59 7.74
C TYR A 78 2.25 1.38 9.23
N GLY A 79 2.39 0.16 9.73
CA GLY A 79 2.29 -0.14 11.16
C GLY A 79 3.29 0.66 12.00
N TYR A 80 4.53 0.76 11.54
CA TYR A 80 5.53 1.62 12.18
C TYR A 80 5.11 3.10 12.15
N PHE A 81 4.70 3.61 11.00
CA PHE A 81 4.25 5.00 10.85
C PHE A 81 3.07 5.34 11.76
N VAL A 82 2.08 4.45 11.88
CA VAL A 82 0.89 4.66 12.73
C VAL A 82 1.27 4.75 14.21
N ARG A 83 2.20 3.93 14.69
CA ARG A 83 2.64 3.91 16.09
C ARG A 83 3.46 5.14 16.49
N HIS A 84 4.25 5.67 15.58
CA HIS A 84 5.15 6.79 15.85
C HIS A 84 4.53 8.15 15.50
N ARG A 85 3.33 8.17 14.95
CA ARG A 85 2.60 9.39 14.60
C ARG A 85 1.32 9.51 15.41
N SER A 86 1.29 10.50 16.29
CA SER A 86 0.08 10.92 17.00
C SER A 86 -1.02 11.29 16.01
N SER A 87 -2.20 10.74 16.26
CA SER A 87 -3.40 10.94 15.47
C SER A 87 -4.59 10.96 16.40
N GLY A 88 -5.65 11.69 16.04
CA GLY A 88 -6.92 11.66 16.78
C GLY A 88 -7.70 10.34 16.60
N ALA A 89 -7.25 9.45 15.69
CA ALA A 89 -7.88 8.16 15.45
C ALA A 89 -7.11 7.00 16.11
N PRO A 90 -7.82 6.01 16.70
CA PRO A 90 -7.19 4.80 17.25
C PRO A 90 -6.36 4.02 16.21
N GLU A 91 -5.23 3.44 16.64
CA GLU A 91 -4.32 2.65 15.79
C GLU A 91 -5.05 1.54 15.03
N ASN A 92 -5.90 0.76 15.71
CA ASN A 92 -6.63 -0.34 15.08
C ASN A 92 -7.54 0.11 13.92
N LYS A 93 -8.17 1.29 14.04
CA LYS A 93 -9.02 1.87 13.00
C LYS A 93 -8.19 2.31 11.80
N ARG A 94 -7.03 2.93 12.05
CA ARG A 94 -6.07 3.34 11.01
C ARG A 94 -5.51 2.13 10.26
N LEU A 95 -5.15 1.06 10.96
CA LEU A 95 -4.63 -0.17 10.34
C LEU A 95 -5.70 -0.91 9.52
N LYS A 96 -6.96 -0.92 9.96
CA LYS A 96 -8.09 -1.50 9.19
C LYS A 96 -8.33 -0.76 7.87
N ALA A 97 -8.02 0.54 7.78
CA ALA A 97 -8.19 1.33 6.56
C ALA A 97 -7.15 1.04 5.47
N PHE A 98 -6.07 0.30 5.78
CA PHE A 98 -4.95 0.01 4.88
C PHE A 98 -5.38 -0.46 3.48
N ASN A 99 -6.21 -1.50 3.41
CA ASN A 99 -6.66 -2.06 2.13
C ASN A 99 -7.47 -1.05 1.30
N GLY A 100 -8.19 -0.13 1.96
CA GLY A 100 -8.92 0.94 1.31
C GLY A 100 -7.98 1.93 0.61
N TYR A 101 -6.87 2.31 1.26
CA TYR A 101 -5.87 3.20 0.66
C TYR A 101 -5.19 2.58 -0.56
N VAL A 102 -4.81 1.30 -0.48
CA VAL A 102 -4.22 0.57 -1.61
C VAL A 102 -5.24 0.41 -2.75
N ALA A 103 -6.47 0.04 -2.45
CA ALA A 103 -7.51 -0.11 -3.46
C ALA A 103 -7.81 1.22 -4.18
N ASN A 104 -7.84 2.35 -3.46
CA ASN A 104 -8.02 3.67 -4.05
C ASN A 104 -6.84 4.05 -4.94
N LEU A 105 -5.59 3.79 -4.51
CA LEU A 105 -4.42 3.99 -5.36
C LEU A 105 -4.53 3.25 -6.69
N LEU A 106 -4.88 1.96 -6.66
CA LEU A 106 -4.97 1.13 -7.87
C LEU A 106 -6.10 1.58 -8.82
N ARG A 107 -7.12 2.28 -8.31
CA ARG A 107 -8.15 2.89 -9.16
C ARG A 107 -7.64 4.14 -9.88
N ASP A 108 -6.73 4.89 -9.25
CA ASP A 108 -6.19 6.15 -9.77
C ASP A 108 -5.07 5.93 -10.79
N VAL A 109 -4.36 4.79 -10.72
CA VAL A 109 -3.24 4.47 -11.61
C VAL A 109 -3.73 3.87 -12.95
N LYS A 110 -4.80 4.39 -13.55
CA LYS A 110 -5.27 3.93 -14.87
C LYS A 110 -4.48 4.61 -16.00
#